data_AF-A0A812UYS7-F1
#
_entry.id   AF-A0A812UYS7-F1
#
_cell.length_a   1.000
_cell.length_b   1.000
_cell.length_c   1.000
_cell.angle_alpha   90.00
_cell.angle_beta   90.00
_cell.angle_gamma   90.00
#
_symmetry.space_group_name_H-M   'P 1'
#
loop_
_entity.id
_entity.type
_entity.pdbx_description
1 polymer ?
#
loop_
_entity_poly.entity_id
_entity_poly.type
_entity_poly.pdbx_seq_one_letter_code
_entity_poly.pdbx_strand_id
1 'polypeptide(L)'
;ASKLALIEALLTSGTALIRKAPRESGTVINFARMISTLRETEWGPWFNVRTKPDASQAGGSVKRDLAYTPRAIGFHADNPYRSPTPDFQLLHAVEHCFCEDKVPCPECSVINYLVDGFHIAETLKKESREDFDMLSQIPVRFENNGGDGTSALIHITPHLELPGLT
;
A
#
# COMPACT_ATOMS: atom_id res chain seq x y z
N ALA A 1 21.79 1.07 8.31
CA ALA A 1 21.12 0.26 9.35
C ALA A 1 21.43 -1.20 9.07
N SER A 2 21.68 -2.03 10.09
CA SER A 2 21.77 -3.48 9.88
C SER A 2 20.42 -4.03 9.42
N LYS A 3 20.41 -5.14 8.67
CA LYS A 3 19.17 -5.83 8.24
C LYS A 3 18.27 -6.15 9.44
N LEU A 4 18.86 -6.53 10.58
CA LEU A 4 18.14 -6.80 11.82
C LEU A 4 17.39 -5.57 12.34
N ALA A 5 18.07 -4.42 12.47
CA ALA A 5 17.45 -3.20 12.99
C ALA A 5 16.27 -2.72 12.12
N LEU A 6 16.34 -2.94 10.81
CA LEU A 6 15.22 -2.66 9.91
C LEU A 6 14.03 -3.58 10.19
N ILE A 7 14.25 -4.89 10.30
CA ILE A 7 13.20 -5.86 10.55
C ILE A 7 12.56 -5.60 11.92
N GLU A 8 13.37 -5.33 12.95
CA GLU A 8 12.87 -4.92 14.27
C GLU A 8 11.99 -3.68 14.16
N ALA A 9 12.44 -2.61 13.49
CA ALA A 9 11.63 -1.41 13.31
C ALA A 9 10.31 -1.68 12.58
N LEU A 10 10.32 -2.51 11.53
CA LEU A 10 9.10 -2.90 10.81
C LEU A 10 8.12 -3.66 11.72
N LEU A 11 8.62 -4.58 12.54
CA LEU A 11 7.78 -5.41 13.42
C LEU A 11 7.26 -4.65 14.64
N THR A 12 8.00 -3.66 15.15
CA THR A 12 7.62 -2.92 16.36
C THR A 12 6.87 -1.62 16.07
N SER A 13 7.19 -0.96 14.96
CA SER A 13 6.65 0.36 14.61
C SER A 13 5.79 0.34 13.35
N GLY A 14 5.65 -0.81 12.69
CA GLY A 14 4.87 -1.00 11.46
C GLY A 14 5.47 -0.35 10.21
N THR A 15 6.53 0.46 10.34
CA THR A 15 7.06 1.29 9.25
C THR A 15 8.56 1.49 9.39
N ALA A 16 9.26 1.66 8.25
CA ALA A 16 10.67 2.04 8.23
C ALA A 16 10.99 2.87 6.98
N LEU A 17 11.83 3.90 7.12
CA LEU A 17 12.26 4.75 6.02
C LEU A 17 13.73 4.49 5.67
N ILE A 18 13.96 4.07 4.43
CA ILE A 18 15.30 3.89 3.87
C ILE A 18 15.62 5.09 2.99
N ARG A 19 16.72 5.76 3.29
CA ARG A 19 17.18 6.94 2.54
C ARG A 19 18.37 6.58 1.67
N LYS A 20 18.56 7.35 0.59
CA LYS A 20 19.68 7.20 -0.36
C LYS A 20 19.70 5.83 -1.07
N ALA A 21 18.53 5.23 -1.30
CA ALA A 21 18.42 4.09 -2.20
C ALA A 21 18.76 4.53 -3.65
N PRO A 22 19.41 3.68 -4.46
CA PRO A 22 19.60 3.94 -5.89
C PRO A 22 18.26 4.19 -6.58
N ARG A 23 18.18 5.25 -7.41
CA ARG A 23 16.96 5.65 -8.12
C ARG A 23 16.78 4.85 -9.41
N GLU A 24 16.90 3.54 -9.30
CA GLU A 24 16.84 2.60 -10.41
C GLU A 24 15.62 1.68 -10.26
N SER A 25 14.95 1.41 -11.38
CA SER A 25 13.87 0.43 -11.41
C SER A 25 14.37 -0.93 -10.93
N GLY A 26 13.55 -1.61 -10.13
CA GLY A 26 13.88 -2.92 -9.57
C GLY A 26 14.76 -2.92 -8.31
N THR A 27 15.27 -1.77 -7.86
CA THR A 27 15.98 -1.65 -6.56
C THR A 27 15.14 -2.20 -5.41
N VAL A 28 13.84 -1.88 -5.38
CA VAL A 28 12.90 -2.36 -4.35
C VAL A 28 12.69 -3.87 -4.39
N ILE A 29 12.77 -4.48 -5.58
CA ILE A 29 12.59 -5.94 -5.77
C ILE A 29 13.80 -6.66 -5.18
N ASN A 30 15.01 -6.20 -5.54
CA ASN A 30 16.26 -6.76 -5.02
C ASN A 30 16.30 -6.61 -3.50
N PHE A 31 15.87 -5.46 -3.00
CA PHE A 31 15.75 -5.21 -1.58
C PHE A 31 14.75 -6.13 -0.87
N ALA A 32 13.54 -6.28 -1.42
CA ALA A 32 12.53 -7.19 -0.88
C ALA A 32 13.05 -8.63 -0.81
N ARG A 33 13.71 -9.11 -1.88
CA ARG A 33 14.30 -10.46 -1.96
C ARG A 33 15.42 -10.70 -0.95
N MET A 34 16.10 -9.65 -0.50
CA MET A 34 17.07 -9.78 0.59
C MET A 34 16.39 -10.01 1.94
N ILE A 35 15.15 -9.56 2.12
CA ILE A 35 14.42 -9.65 3.39
C ILE A 35 13.52 -10.89 3.43
N SER A 36 12.75 -11.12 2.36
CA SER A 36 11.73 -12.17 2.27
C SER A 36 11.36 -12.47 0.81
N THR A 37 10.25 -13.19 0.59
CA THR A 37 9.67 -13.48 -0.72
C THR A 37 8.68 -12.39 -1.15
N LEU A 38 8.61 -12.12 -2.47
CA LEU A 38 7.59 -11.25 -3.05
C LEU A 38 6.29 -12.03 -3.27
N ARG A 39 5.15 -11.39 -2.99
CA ARG A 39 3.83 -11.95 -3.28
C ARG A 39 3.37 -11.45 -4.64
N GLU A 40 3.27 -12.35 -5.61
CA GLU A 40 2.73 -12.02 -6.92
C GLU A 40 1.21 -11.79 -6.87
N THR A 41 0.74 -10.85 -7.69
CA THR A 41 -0.67 -10.52 -7.87
C THR A 41 -1.00 -10.39 -9.36
N GLU A 42 -2.25 -10.13 -9.72
CA GLU A 42 -2.63 -9.80 -11.10
C GLU A 42 -2.03 -8.48 -11.62
N TRP A 43 -1.41 -7.69 -10.74
CA TRP A 43 -0.61 -6.51 -11.10
C TRP A 43 0.83 -6.89 -11.48
N GLY A 44 1.21 -8.15 -11.26
CA GLY A 44 2.54 -8.70 -11.40
C GLY A 44 3.25 -8.91 -10.05
N PRO A 45 4.52 -9.36 -10.09
CA PRO A 45 5.40 -9.47 -8.92
C PRO A 45 5.81 -8.12 -8.31
N TRP A 46 5.63 -7.03 -9.06
CA TRP A 46 5.75 -5.62 -8.65
C TRP A 46 5.03 -4.76 -9.70
N PHE A 47 4.76 -3.50 -9.36
CA PHE A 47 4.10 -2.55 -10.25
C PHE A 47 4.65 -1.12 -10.06
N ASN A 48 4.49 -0.28 -11.08
CA ASN A 48 4.91 1.11 -11.09
C ASN A 48 3.73 2.03 -10.81
N VAL A 49 3.84 2.87 -9.77
CA VAL A 49 2.85 3.91 -9.46
C VAL A 49 3.23 5.20 -10.18
N ARG A 50 2.49 5.52 -11.25
CA ARG A 50 2.72 6.69 -12.12
C ARG A 50 1.40 7.30 -12.56
N THR A 51 1.34 8.63 -12.66
CA THR A 51 0.15 9.37 -13.14
C THR A 51 -0.16 9.11 -14.60
N LYS A 52 0.85 8.76 -15.40
CA LYS A 52 0.68 8.18 -16.73
C LYS A 52 0.90 6.67 -16.60
N PRO A 53 -0.17 5.85 -16.67
CA PRO A 53 -0.07 4.40 -16.52
C PRO A 53 0.95 3.83 -17.50
N ASP A 54 1.84 3.01 -16.98
CA ASP A 54 2.87 2.33 -17.74
C ASP A 54 2.26 1.16 -18.52
N ALA A 55 2.36 1.16 -19.85
CA ALA A 55 1.83 0.10 -20.70
C ALA A 55 2.69 -1.18 -20.68
N SER A 56 3.86 -1.13 -20.03
CA SER A 56 4.83 -2.22 -19.93
C SER A 56 4.95 -2.78 -18.50
N GLN A 57 3.93 -2.60 -17.66
CA GLN A 57 3.92 -3.15 -16.30
C GLN A 57 4.05 -4.68 -16.32
N ALA A 58 4.61 -5.24 -15.25
CA ALA A 58 4.84 -6.69 -15.13
C ALA A 58 3.57 -7.53 -15.25
N GLY A 59 2.40 -6.97 -14.88
CA GLY A 59 1.09 -7.61 -15.04
C GLY A 59 0.57 -7.72 -16.48
N GLY A 60 1.29 -7.22 -17.49
CA GLY A 60 1.00 -7.47 -18.91
C GLY A 60 -0.19 -6.70 -19.51
N SER A 61 -0.89 -5.89 -18.73
CA SER A 61 -2.02 -5.07 -19.19
C SER A 61 -1.96 -3.64 -18.59
N VAL A 62 -2.58 -2.68 -19.27
CA VAL A 62 -2.79 -1.34 -18.71
C VAL A 62 -3.86 -1.44 -17.63
N LYS A 63 -3.43 -1.26 -16.39
CA LYS A 63 -4.31 -1.30 -15.23
C LYS A 63 -4.87 0.09 -14.93
N ARG A 64 -6.12 0.15 -14.50
CA ARG A 64 -6.80 1.38 -14.05
C ARG A 64 -6.97 1.32 -12.54
N ASP A 65 -6.39 2.29 -11.85
CA ASP A 65 -6.52 2.47 -10.41
C ASP A 65 -6.46 3.95 -10.07
N LEU A 66 -7.07 4.35 -8.95
CA LEU A 66 -6.95 5.71 -8.42
C LEU A 66 -5.48 6.05 -8.11
N ALA A 67 -4.67 5.05 -7.72
CA ALA A 67 -3.24 5.16 -7.49
C ALA A 67 -2.44 5.65 -8.71
N TYR A 68 -2.98 5.48 -9.93
CA TYR A 68 -2.35 5.93 -11.17
C TYR A 68 -2.87 7.28 -11.67
N THR A 69 -3.39 8.09 -10.75
CA THR A 69 -3.85 9.45 -11.01
C THR A 69 -3.11 10.43 -10.10
N PRO A 70 -3.07 11.74 -10.41
CA PRO A 70 -2.49 12.74 -9.53
C PRO A 70 -3.38 13.11 -8.34
N ARG A 71 -4.51 12.41 -8.13
CA ARG A 71 -5.47 12.74 -7.07
C ARG A 71 -4.93 12.29 -5.72
N ALA A 72 -5.22 13.06 -4.69
CA ALA A 72 -4.95 12.65 -3.31
C ALA A 72 -5.73 11.37 -2.98
N ILE A 73 -5.05 10.42 -2.33
CA ILE A 73 -5.63 9.18 -1.85
C ILE A 73 -5.74 9.30 -0.33
N GLY A 74 -6.94 9.08 0.21
CA GLY A 74 -7.16 9.10 1.66
C GLY A 74 -6.42 7.96 2.38
N PHE A 75 -6.45 7.95 3.71
CA PHE A 75 -5.90 6.82 4.46
C PHE A 75 -6.58 5.51 4.06
N HIS A 76 -5.78 4.50 3.74
CA HIS A 76 -6.23 3.18 3.32
C HIS A 76 -5.20 2.12 3.69
N ALA A 77 -5.66 0.88 3.81
CA ALA A 77 -4.82 -0.30 3.70
C ALA A 77 -4.93 -0.83 2.26
N ASP A 78 -3.84 -1.39 1.76
CA ASP A 78 -3.78 -1.86 0.38
C ASP A 78 -4.48 -3.22 0.22
N ASN A 79 -5.20 -3.37 -0.89
CA ASN A 79 -5.76 -4.66 -1.33
C ASN A 79 -6.68 -5.36 -0.28
N PRO A 80 -7.63 -4.66 0.38
CA PRO A 80 -8.53 -5.27 1.36
C PRO A 80 -9.49 -6.30 0.74
N TYR A 81 -9.61 -6.31 -0.59
CA TYR A 81 -10.34 -7.29 -1.40
C TYR A 81 -9.65 -8.66 -1.55
N ARG A 82 -8.52 -8.90 -0.86
CA ARG A 82 -7.83 -10.20 -0.81
C ARG A 82 -7.93 -10.83 0.58
N SER A 83 -7.92 -12.16 0.61
CA SER A 83 -7.78 -12.94 1.84
C SER A 83 -6.73 -14.05 1.63
N PRO A 84 -5.60 -14.06 2.36
CA PRO A 84 -5.14 -13.01 3.26
C PRO A 84 -4.75 -11.72 2.52
N THR A 85 -4.87 -10.56 3.16
CA THR A 85 -4.35 -9.28 2.67
C THR A 85 -2.81 -9.29 2.61
N PRO A 86 -2.15 -8.36 1.88
CA PRO A 86 -0.69 -8.25 1.92
C PRO A 86 -0.20 -7.74 3.29
N ASP A 87 0.79 -8.42 3.88
CA ASP A 87 1.28 -8.10 5.23
C ASP A 87 2.16 -6.84 5.27
N PHE A 88 3.04 -6.69 4.28
CA PHE A 88 3.97 -5.56 4.15
C PHE A 88 3.96 -5.00 2.74
N GLN A 89 3.95 -3.67 2.63
CA GLN A 89 4.09 -2.95 1.36
C GLN A 89 5.44 -2.23 1.31
N LEU A 90 6.11 -2.31 0.16
CA LEU A 90 7.35 -1.58 -0.09
C LEU A 90 7.13 -0.57 -1.22
N LEU A 91 7.34 0.70 -0.92
CA LEU A 91 7.29 1.79 -1.90
C LEU A 91 8.67 2.40 -2.08
N HIS A 92 9.07 2.60 -3.35
CA HIS A 92 10.36 3.15 -3.71
C HIS A 92 10.21 4.34 -4.65
N ALA A 93 10.60 5.52 -4.16
CA ALA A 93 10.60 6.73 -4.95
C ALA A 93 11.76 6.74 -5.96
N VAL A 94 11.48 6.32 -7.19
CA VAL A 94 12.43 6.38 -8.33
C VAL A 94 12.46 7.79 -8.92
N GLU A 95 11.28 8.38 -9.13
CA GLU A 95 11.08 9.73 -9.62
C GLU A 95 10.15 10.50 -8.70
N HIS A 96 10.38 11.80 -8.59
CA HIS A 96 9.48 12.73 -7.93
C HIS A 96 8.74 13.54 -8.98
N CYS A 97 7.71 14.27 -8.57
CA CYS A 97 6.97 15.12 -9.47
C CYS A 97 7.91 16.13 -10.16
N PHE A 98 7.59 16.44 -11.42
CA PHE A 98 8.38 17.27 -12.31
C PHE A 98 7.47 18.27 -13.02
N CYS A 99 8.02 19.42 -13.41
CA CYS A 99 7.32 20.44 -14.19
C CYS A 99 8.25 20.86 -15.33
N GLU A 100 7.81 20.73 -16.58
CA GLU A 100 8.56 21.17 -17.77
C GLU A 100 10.06 20.80 -17.70
N ASP A 101 10.35 19.52 -17.44
CA ASP A 101 11.70 18.95 -17.33
C ASP A 101 12.58 19.45 -16.16
N LYS A 102 12.02 20.17 -15.19
CA LYS A 102 12.71 20.53 -13.94
C LYS A 102 12.42 19.50 -12.83
N VAL A 103 13.50 18.91 -12.30
CA VAL A 103 13.47 18.01 -11.14
C VAL A 103 14.52 18.48 -10.12
N PRO A 104 14.14 18.80 -8.87
CA PRO A 104 12.79 18.83 -8.32
C PRO A 104 11.99 20.05 -8.82
N CYS A 105 10.69 19.89 -9.05
CA CYS A 105 9.81 21.02 -9.34
C CYS A 105 9.30 21.65 -8.03
N PRO A 106 9.54 22.97 -7.79
CA PRO A 106 9.06 23.64 -6.58
C PRO A 106 7.53 23.74 -6.49
N GLU A 107 6.84 23.65 -7.63
CA GLU A 107 5.39 23.85 -7.75
C GLU A 107 4.61 22.55 -7.53
N CYS A 108 5.29 21.42 -7.34
CA CYS A 108 4.68 20.15 -7.06
C CYS A 108 5.31 19.51 -5.81
N SER A 109 4.50 18.85 -5.01
CA SER A 109 4.98 18.08 -3.86
C SER A 109 4.25 16.74 -3.81
N VAL A 110 4.98 15.70 -3.45
CA VAL A 110 4.41 14.38 -3.16
C VAL A 110 4.74 14.08 -1.71
N ILE A 111 3.72 14.07 -0.87
CA ILE A 111 3.83 13.83 0.56
C ILE A 111 3.14 12.50 0.87
N ASN A 112 3.86 11.62 1.55
CA ASN A 112 3.28 10.38 2.08
C ASN A 112 2.89 10.62 3.53
N TYR A 113 1.68 10.22 3.89
CA TYR A 113 1.18 10.21 5.26
C TYR A 113 1.06 8.77 5.73
N LEU A 114 1.45 8.52 6.98
CA LEU A 114 1.27 7.23 7.64
C LEU A 114 0.59 7.47 8.97
N VAL A 115 -0.29 6.56 9.36
CA VAL A 115 -1.02 6.57 10.63
C VAL A 115 -1.01 5.19 11.26
N ASP A 116 -1.01 5.14 12.58
CA ASP A 116 -1.17 3.89 13.33
C ASP A 116 -2.66 3.55 13.46
N GLY A 117 -3.10 2.59 12.65
CA GLY A 117 -4.49 2.12 12.65
C GLY A 117 -4.91 1.47 13.97
N PHE A 118 -3.99 0.84 14.71
CA PHE A 118 -4.29 0.26 16.02
C PHE A 118 -4.50 1.34 17.07
N HIS A 119 -3.67 2.37 17.07
CA HIS A 119 -3.87 3.52 17.95
C HIS A 119 -5.20 4.24 17.67
N ILE A 120 -5.56 4.40 16.40
CA ILE A 120 -6.87 4.96 16.00
C ILE A 120 -8.01 4.08 16.49
N ALA A 121 -7.94 2.76 16.31
CA ALA A 121 -8.98 1.83 16.75
C ALA A 121 -9.16 1.84 18.27
N GLU A 122 -8.07 1.84 19.05
CA GLU A 122 -8.11 1.95 20.51
C GLU A 122 -8.63 3.30 21.00
N THR A 123 -8.35 4.38 20.26
CA THR A 123 -8.91 5.71 20.55
C THR A 123 -10.41 5.73 20.28
N LEU A 124 -10.84 5.24 19.12
CA LEU A 124 -12.26 5.13 18.77
C LEU A 124 -13.04 4.32 19.81
N LYS A 125 -12.48 3.19 20.27
CA LYS A 125 -13.10 2.35 21.31
C LYS A 125 -13.37 3.10 22.62
N LYS A 126 -12.50 4.04 22.99
CA LYS A 126 -12.63 4.87 24.20
C LYS A 126 -13.62 6.02 24.00
N GLU A 127 -13.62 6.62 22.82
CA GLU A 127 -14.47 7.76 22.48
C GLU A 127 -15.92 7.35 22.16
N SER A 128 -16.09 6.24 21.43
CA SER A 128 -17.38 5.69 21.02
C SER A 128 -17.29 4.17 20.87
N ARG A 129 -17.77 3.45 21.89
CA ARG A 129 -17.80 1.98 21.85
C ARG A 129 -18.75 1.46 20.77
N GLU A 130 -19.86 2.15 20.53
CA GLU A 130 -20.84 1.79 19.50
C GLU A 130 -20.22 1.82 18.10
N ASP A 131 -19.49 2.88 17.74
CA ASP A 131 -18.82 2.99 16.44
C ASP A 131 -17.73 1.93 16.28
N PHE A 132 -16.95 1.68 17.34
CA PHE A 132 -15.96 0.61 17.34
C PHE A 132 -16.60 -0.77 17.12
N ASP A 133 -17.69 -1.07 17.82
CA ASP A 133 -18.41 -2.34 17.68
C ASP A 133 -19.01 -2.44 16.27
N MET A 134 -19.57 -1.37 15.71
CA MET A 134 -20.06 -1.33 14.33
C MET A 134 -18.96 -1.66 13.31
N LEU A 135 -17.79 -1.02 13.41
CA LEU A 135 -16.68 -1.23 12.48
C LEU A 135 -15.99 -2.59 12.63
N SER A 136 -16.09 -3.22 13.80
CA SER A 136 -15.49 -4.53 14.09
C SER A 136 -16.42 -5.72 13.87
N GLN A 137 -17.74 -5.51 13.85
CA GLN A 137 -18.72 -6.59 13.74
C GLN A 137 -19.47 -6.61 12.41
N ILE A 138 -19.65 -5.45 11.75
CA ILE A 138 -20.40 -5.38 10.50
C ILE A 138 -19.43 -5.56 9.32
N PRO A 139 -19.49 -6.69 8.60
CA PRO A 139 -18.64 -6.89 7.44
C PRO A 139 -19.08 -6.01 6.27
N VAL A 140 -18.09 -5.52 5.52
CA VAL A 140 -18.30 -4.81 4.26
C VAL A 140 -17.66 -5.58 3.11
N ARG A 141 -18.16 -5.34 1.89
CA ARG A 141 -17.62 -5.92 0.67
C ARG A 141 -16.53 -5.02 0.10
N PHE A 142 -15.30 -5.53 0.08
CA PHE A 142 -14.20 -4.98 -0.70
C PHE A 142 -14.12 -5.70 -2.04
N GLU A 143 -13.97 -4.93 -3.13
CA GLU A 143 -13.98 -5.49 -4.48
C GLU A 143 -12.98 -4.79 -5.41
N ASN A 144 -12.33 -5.58 -6.26
CA ASN A 144 -11.51 -5.08 -7.36
C ASN A 144 -11.58 -6.04 -8.55
N ASN A 145 -11.63 -5.51 -9.77
CA ASN A 145 -11.72 -6.32 -10.99
C ASN A 145 -10.35 -6.58 -11.65
N GLY A 146 -9.26 -6.44 -10.89
CA GLY A 146 -7.89 -6.55 -11.35
C GLY A 146 -7.40 -5.33 -12.14
N GLY A 147 -8.11 -4.20 -12.08
CA GLY A 147 -7.78 -2.93 -12.77
C GLY A 147 -7.97 -2.95 -14.29
N ASP A 148 -8.08 -4.11 -14.91
CA ASP A 148 -8.30 -4.32 -16.34
C ASP A 148 -9.61 -5.05 -16.66
N GLY A 149 -10.36 -5.47 -15.64
CA GLY A 149 -11.62 -6.21 -15.79
C GLY A 149 -11.44 -7.72 -16.02
N THR A 150 -10.23 -8.26 -15.86
CA THR A 150 -9.94 -9.68 -16.07
C THR A 150 -10.07 -10.53 -14.81
N SER A 151 -10.18 -9.90 -13.64
CA SER A 151 -10.27 -10.58 -12.35
C SER A 151 -11.56 -10.20 -11.63
N ALA A 152 -11.98 -11.03 -10.67
CA ALA A 152 -13.04 -10.71 -9.73
C ALA A 152 -12.55 -11.05 -8.31
N LEU A 153 -12.00 -10.04 -7.62
CA LEU A 153 -11.51 -10.16 -6.25
C LEU A 153 -12.56 -9.58 -5.31
N ILE A 154 -13.04 -10.42 -4.40
CA ILE A 154 -14.05 -10.04 -3.42
C ILE A 154 -13.62 -10.56 -2.07
N HIS A 155 -13.64 -9.70 -1.07
CA HIS A 155 -13.46 -10.08 0.32
C HIS A 155 -14.52 -9.37 1.17
N ILE A 156 -15.18 -10.13 2.04
CA ILE A 156 -16.23 -9.65 2.91
C ILE A 156 -15.69 -9.76 4.34
N THR A 157 -15.32 -8.63 4.92
CA THR A 157 -14.70 -8.56 6.25
C THR A 157 -15.04 -7.22 6.91
N PRO A 158 -15.08 -7.13 8.25
CA PRO A 158 -15.20 -5.84 8.95
C PRO A 158 -14.02 -4.91 8.65
N HIS A 159 -14.15 -3.64 9.00
CA HIS A 159 -13.03 -2.69 8.89
C HIS A 159 -11.97 -2.94 9.98
N LEU A 160 -12.38 -3.43 11.15
CA LEU A 160 -11.52 -3.76 12.27
C LEU A 160 -11.63 -5.26 12.58
N GLU A 161 -10.64 -6.04 12.14
CA GLU A 161 -10.59 -7.48 12.44
C GLU A 161 -10.01 -7.73 13.84
N LEU A 162 -10.77 -8.41 14.70
CA LEU A 162 -10.33 -8.78 16.04
C LEU A 162 -9.96 -10.28 16.11
N PRO A 163 -8.91 -10.66 16.85
CA PRO A 163 -8.53 -12.06 17.00
C PRO A 163 -9.68 -12.89 17.63
N GLY A 164 -10.01 -14.03 17.01
CA GLY A 164 -10.98 -15.00 17.55
C GLY A 164 -12.45 -14.72 17.26
N LEU A 165 -12.77 -13.79 16.34
CA LEU A 165 -14.12 -13.57 15.81
C LEU A 165 -14.31 -14.10 14.37
N THR A 166 -13.39 -14.94 13.88
CA THR A 166 -13.47 -15.66 12.60
C THR A 166 -13.31 -17.17 12.78
#